data_AF-A0A8C3AXY4-F1
#
_entry.id   AF-A0A8C3AXY4-F1
#
_cell.length_a   1.000
_cell.length_b   1.000
_cell.length_c   1.000
_cell.angle_alpha   90.00
_cell.angle_beta   90.00
_cell.angle_gamma   90.00
#
_symmetry.space_group_name_H-M   'P 1'
#
loop_
_entity.id
_entity.type
_entity.pdbx_description
1 polymer ?
#
loop_
_entity_poly.entity_id
_entity_poly.type
_entity_poly.pdbx_seq_one_letter_code
_entity_poly.pdbx_strand_id
1 'polypeptide(L)'
;MNTTTGWALVGAGGREELPAHRALTGCVLALLIVWTLFGNMTVCAAVCHFRHLRVKVTNIFIVSLALSDLLVAVLVMPWKAAAEVAGFWPFGGFCKTWLACDIMCSTASILNLCVISVDRYWAISSPFLYERSMNKKVASVMIGVTWTVSVVISFVPVQLNWHRADALDPAVLSRTYAISSSLISFYIPVAVMIVTYTRIYRIAQMQIRMISSLERAAEHRPGEDHRELKVSIRKETKVLKTLSIIMGVFVCCWLPFFVLNCALPFCPGSKAPGARRGPYCVSEETFDVFVWIGWSNSSLNPVIYAFNADFRDAFLRLLRCRGRGCWTAVSSAVGTAMTSNEAGLYEMHYILFWSLSNSMWYTSLPFQTIRSRSGNN
;
A
#
# COMPACT_ATOMS: atom_id res chain seq x y z
N MET A 1 51.29 30.08 40.11
CA MET A 1 50.12 29.66 40.93
C MET A 1 49.02 29.28 39.95
N ASN A 2 49.08 28.09 39.34
CA ASN A 2 48.49 26.83 39.81
C ASN A 2 47.01 26.91 40.21
N THR A 3 46.15 26.48 39.28
CA THR A 3 44.95 25.66 39.54
C THR A 3 44.59 24.87 38.27
N THR A 4 45.33 23.79 38.02
CA THR A 4 44.83 22.59 37.36
C THR A 4 43.84 21.88 38.28
N THR A 5 42.69 21.43 37.76
CA THR A 5 42.21 20.02 37.73
C THR A 5 40.70 19.97 37.50
N GLY A 6 40.28 19.31 36.42
CA GLY A 6 38.87 19.02 36.14
C GLY A 6 38.60 18.39 34.77
N TRP A 7 39.61 17.78 34.13
CA TRP A 7 39.44 16.97 32.92
C TRP A 7 39.83 15.53 33.24
N ALA A 8 38.86 14.73 33.70
CA ALA A 8 38.86 13.27 33.55
C ALA A 8 37.53 12.70 34.08
N LEU A 9 37.01 11.68 33.38
CA LEU A 9 35.84 10.84 33.68
C LEU A 9 34.48 11.20 33.04
N VAL A 10 34.49 11.50 31.73
CA VAL A 10 33.45 10.93 30.85
C VAL A 10 34.13 9.89 29.95
N GLY A 11 34.41 8.73 30.55
CA GLY A 11 35.04 7.60 29.89
C GLY A 11 34.02 6.77 29.10
N ALA A 12 34.15 6.83 27.77
CA ALA A 12 34.18 5.65 26.90
C ALA A 12 32.98 4.68 26.87
N GLY A 13 31.74 5.17 26.99
CA GLY A 13 30.53 4.35 26.76
C GLY A 13 29.65 4.74 25.56
N GLY A 14 29.85 5.92 24.95
CA GLY A 14 28.86 6.50 24.01
C GLY A 14 29.38 6.93 22.63
N ARG A 15 30.69 6.79 22.34
CA ARG A 15 31.25 7.18 21.04
C ARG A 15 31.25 6.04 20.00
N GLU A 16 31.14 4.79 20.42
CA GLU A 16 31.06 3.64 19.50
C GLU A 16 29.62 3.26 19.12
N GLU A 17 28.62 3.55 19.98
CA GLU A 17 27.22 3.20 19.68
C GLU A 17 26.56 4.12 18.62
N LEU A 18 26.92 5.41 18.59
CA LEU A 18 26.42 6.36 17.58
C LEU A 18 26.80 6.00 16.12
N PRO A 19 28.06 5.67 15.79
CA PRO A 19 28.43 5.29 14.43
C PRO A 19 27.83 3.92 14.04
N ALA A 20 27.73 2.97 14.97
CA ALA A 20 27.15 1.66 14.69
C ALA A 20 25.65 1.75 14.36
N HIS A 21 24.86 2.53 15.13
CA HIS A 21 23.45 2.78 14.84
C HIS A 21 23.26 3.45 13.47
N ARG A 22 24.05 4.50 13.17
CA ARG A 22 23.94 5.21 11.88
C ARG A 22 24.35 4.34 10.69
N ALA A 23 25.38 3.51 10.85
CA ALA A 23 25.80 2.55 9.84
C ALA A 23 24.72 1.48 9.62
N LEU A 24 24.13 0.93 10.69
CA LEU A 24 23.05 -0.03 10.60
C LEU A 24 21.83 0.56 9.89
N THR A 25 21.38 1.75 10.29
CA THR A 25 20.26 2.46 9.65
C THR A 25 20.57 2.71 8.18
N GLY A 26 21.75 3.23 7.84
CA GLY A 26 22.18 3.42 6.46
C GLY A 26 22.15 2.13 5.62
N CYS A 27 22.63 1.01 6.18
CA CYS A 27 22.59 -0.30 5.53
C CYS A 27 21.16 -0.80 5.29
N VAL A 28 20.27 -0.71 6.29
CA VAL A 28 18.87 -1.13 6.17
C VAL A 28 18.15 -0.30 5.10
N LEU A 29 18.32 1.02 5.12
CA LEU A 29 17.71 1.91 4.14
C LEU A 29 18.26 1.68 2.72
N ALA A 30 19.57 1.46 2.58
CA ALA A 30 20.18 1.13 1.30
C ALA A 30 19.65 -0.20 0.73
N LEU A 31 19.52 -1.23 1.58
CA LEU A 31 18.93 -2.51 1.18
C LEU A 31 17.47 -2.35 0.72
N LEU A 32 16.68 -1.55 1.44
CA LEU A 32 15.30 -1.24 1.06
C LEU A 32 15.23 -0.55 -0.31
N ILE A 33 16.10 0.43 -0.57
CA ILE A 33 16.17 1.14 -1.85
C ILE A 33 16.53 0.18 -2.99
N VAL A 34 17.60 -0.61 -2.81
CA VAL A 34 18.05 -1.59 -3.81
C VAL A 34 16.96 -2.63 -4.08
N TRP A 35 16.29 -3.13 -3.04
CA TRP A 35 15.17 -4.06 -3.18
C TRP A 35 14.01 -3.43 -3.97
N THR A 36 13.65 -2.18 -3.65
CA THR A 36 12.58 -1.45 -4.34
C THR A 36 12.90 -1.25 -5.83
N LEU A 37 14.13 -0.85 -6.14
CA LEU A 37 14.61 -0.71 -7.53
C LEU A 37 14.56 -2.05 -8.25
N PHE A 38 15.17 -3.08 -7.68
CA PHE A 38 15.27 -4.41 -8.29
C PHE A 38 13.88 -5.02 -8.56
N GLY A 39 13.00 -4.97 -7.57
CA GLY A 39 11.65 -5.53 -7.67
C GLY A 39 10.85 -4.85 -8.77
N ASN A 40 10.79 -3.51 -8.77
CA ASN A 40 9.99 -2.77 -9.75
C ASN A 40 10.62 -2.77 -11.17
N MET A 41 11.95 -2.80 -11.29
CA MET A 41 12.61 -3.05 -12.58
C MET A 41 12.24 -4.44 -13.13
N THR A 42 12.17 -5.46 -12.27
CA THR A 42 11.78 -6.82 -12.67
C THR A 42 10.31 -6.87 -13.12
N VAL A 43 9.41 -6.12 -12.47
CA VAL A 43 8.01 -5.96 -12.91
C VAL A 43 7.94 -5.36 -14.32
N CYS A 44 8.62 -4.24 -14.55
CA CYS A 44 8.69 -3.60 -15.87
C CYS A 44 9.28 -4.54 -16.92
N ALA A 45 10.39 -5.21 -16.60
CA ALA A 45 11.04 -6.17 -17.50
C ALA A 45 10.12 -7.36 -17.84
N ALA A 46 9.38 -7.90 -16.87
CA ALA A 46 8.45 -9.00 -17.10
C ALA A 46 7.36 -8.64 -18.10
N VAL A 47 6.69 -7.50 -17.91
CA VAL A 47 5.62 -7.05 -18.81
C VAL A 47 6.18 -6.69 -20.19
N CYS A 48 7.35 -6.06 -20.25
CA CYS A 48 7.99 -5.70 -21.51
C CYS A 48 8.49 -6.93 -22.28
N HIS A 49 9.07 -7.93 -21.62
CA HIS A 49 9.68 -9.08 -22.26
C HIS A 49 8.63 -10.12 -22.70
N PHE A 50 7.68 -10.47 -21.84
CA PHE A 50 6.73 -11.55 -22.12
C PHE A 50 5.48 -11.06 -22.86
N ARG A 51 5.29 -11.53 -24.11
CA ARG A 51 4.15 -11.17 -24.96
C ARG A 51 2.79 -11.44 -24.30
N HIS A 52 2.64 -12.56 -23.58
CA HIS A 52 1.38 -12.91 -22.92
C HIS A 52 0.99 -11.93 -21.80
N LEU A 53 1.96 -11.30 -21.14
CA LEU A 53 1.72 -10.22 -20.18
C LEU A 53 1.44 -8.89 -20.88
N ARG A 54 2.19 -8.57 -21.95
CA ARG A 54 2.08 -7.30 -22.68
C ARG A 54 0.72 -7.10 -23.38
N VAL A 55 0.07 -8.19 -23.78
CA VAL A 55 -1.24 -8.12 -24.47
C VAL A 55 -2.37 -7.73 -23.51
N LYS A 56 -2.24 -8.03 -22.21
CA LYS A 56 -3.25 -7.67 -21.20
C LYS A 56 -3.16 -6.17 -20.89
N VAL A 57 -4.17 -5.41 -21.25
CA VAL A 57 -4.24 -3.93 -21.03
C VAL A 57 -4.07 -3.57 -19.55
N THR A 58 -4.58 -4.41 -18.66
CA THR A 58 -4.46 -4.27 -17.20
C THR A 58 -3.01 -4.16 -16.71
N ASN A 59 -2.09 -4.84 -17.39
CA ASN A 59 -0.68 -4.85 -17.01
C ASN A 59 0.01 -3.53 -17.34
N ILE A 60 -0.60 -2.66 -18.18
CA ILE A 60 -0.10 -1.30 -18.43
C ILE A 60 -0.24 -0.44 -17.16
N PHE A 61 -1.32 -0.60 -16.40
CA PHE A 61 -1.49 0.09 -15.11
C PHE A 61 -0.49 -0.40 -14.07
N ILE A 62 -0.19 -1.70 -14.05
CA ILE A 62 0.86 -2.27 -13.19
C ILE A 62 2.24 -1.69 -13.53
N VAL A 63 2.56 -1.51 -14.83
CA VAL A 63 3.81 -0.85 -15.24
C VAL A 63 3.83 0.62 -14.82
N SER A 64 2.71 1.35 -14.98
CA SER A 64 2.61 2.74 -14.52
C SER A 64 2.86 2.87 -13.01
N LEU A 65 2.31 1.96 -12.21
CA LEU A 65 2.55 1.88 -10.77
C LEU A 65 4.02 1.55 -10.44
N ALA A 66 4.61 0.56 -11.13
CA ALA A 66 6.03 0.23 -10.97
C ALA A 66 6.95 1.42 -11.33
N LEU A 67 6.57 2.22 -12.33
CA LEU A 67 7.29 3.45 -12.67
C LEU A 67 7.19 4.50 -11.56
N SER A 68 6.03 4.71 -10.94
CA SER A 68 5.92 5.62 -9.79
C SER A 68 6.77 5.15 -8.60
N ASP A 69 6.79 3.83 -8.33
CA ASP A 69 7.57 3.25 -7.24
C ASP A 69 9.09 3.34 -7.51
N LEU A 70 9.52 3.21 -8.76
CA LEU A 70 10.92 3.48 -9.17
C LEU A 70 11.29 4.94 -8.95
N LEU A 71 10.39 5.88 -9.24
CA LEU A 71 10.63 7.30 -8.96
C LEU A 71 10.75 7.58 -7.46
N VAL A 72 9.97 6.92 -6.59
CA VAL A 72 10.17 7.00 -5.12
C VAL A 72 11.58 6.55 -4.75
N ALA A 73 12.03 5.41 -5.28
CA ALA A 73 13.32 4.84 -4.96
C ALA A 73 14.53 5.66 -5.48
N VAL A 74 14.36 6.45 -6.55
CA VAL A 74 15.42 7.27 -7.15
C VAL A 74 15.39 8.72 -6.64
N LEU A 75 14.20 9.33 -6.59
CA LEU A 75 14.03 10.77 -6.34
C LEU A 75 13.74 11.11 -4.88
N VAL A 76 13.28 10.14 -4.07
CA VAL A 76 12.82 10.41 -2.71
C VAL A 76 13.71 9.73 -1.67
N MET A 77 13.75 8.39 -1.68
CA MET A 77 14.41 7.60 -0.64
C MET A 77 15.91 7.90 -0.45
N PRO A 78 16.76 8.05 -1.50
CA PRO A 78 18.20 8.21 -1.31
C PRO A 78 18.56 9.51 -0.59
N TRP A 79 17.86 10.60 -0.90
CA TRP A 79 18.09 11.91 -0.30
C TRP A 79 17.67 11.95 1.16
N LYS A 80 16.52 11.35 1.49
CA LYS A 80 16.11 11.23 2.90
C LYS A 80 17.02 10.29 3.67
N ALA A 81 17.44 9.16 3.09
CA ALA A 81 18.38 8.24 3.75
C ALA A 81 19.71 8.92 4.08
N ALA A 82 20.25 9.71 3.15
CA ALA A 82 21.46 10.49 3.38
C ALA A 82 21.26 11.54 4.50
N ALA A 83 20.13 12.23 4.52
CA ALA A 83 19.80 13.18 5.59
C ALA A 83 19.63 12.50 6.96
N GLU A 84 19.05 11.30 6.99
CA GLU A 84 18.86 10.49 8.20
C GLU A 84 20.19 10.07 8.82
N VAL A 85 21.11 9.56 7.99
CA VAL A 85 22.45 9.15 8.42
C VAL A 85 23.29 10.35 8.85
N ALA A 86 23.13 11.49 8.17
CA ALA A 86 23.79 12.74 8.53
C ALA A 86 23.23 13.36 9.83
N GLY A 87 21.95 13.14 10.14
CA GLY A 87 21.22 13.78 11.23
C GLY A 87 20.81 15.23 10.95
N PHE A 88 20.95 15.69 9.71
CA PHE A 88 20.52 17.01 9.24
C PHE A 88 20.32 16.97 7.71
N TRP A 89 19.70 18.00 7.12
CA TRP A 89 19.54 18.10 5.66
C TRP A 89 20.75 18.82 5.01
N PRO A 90 21.65 18.11 4.30
CA PRO A 90 22.85 18.73 3.72
C PRO A 90 22.59 19.39 2.35
N PHE A 91 21.44 19.15 1.70
CA PHE A 91 21.22 19.50 0.29
C PHE A 91 20.64 20.91 0.08
N GLY A 92 20.75 21.80 1.08
CA GLY A 92 20.33 23.20 0.98
C GLY A 92 18.90 23.38 0.43
N GLY A 93 18.75 24.28 -0.55
CA GLY A 93 17.47 24.63 -1.17
C GLY A 93 16.74 23.50 -1.92
N PHE A 94 17.40 22.37 -2.18
CA PHE A 94 16.80 21.20 -2.82
C PHE A 94 15.65 20.60 -2.01
N CYS A 95 15.53 20.90 -0.71
CA CYS A 95 14.45 20.44 0.17
C CYS A 95 13.04 20.69 -0.41
N LYS A 96 12.80 21.85 -1.02
CA LYS A 96 11.49 22.17 -1.62
C LYS A 96 11.18 21.28 -2.82
N THR A 97 12.16 21.10 -3.71
CA THR A 97 12.02 20.25 -4.88
C THR A 97 11.86 18.78 -4.48
N TRP A 98 12.65 18.32 -3.51
CA TRP A 98 12.53 16.98 -2.94
C TRP A 98 11.14 16.73 -2.35
N LEU A 99 10.60 17.67 -1.56
CA LEU A 99 9.25 17.57 -1.00
C LEU A 99 8.19 17.50 -2.10
N ALA A 100 8.30 18.32 -3.16
CA ALA A 100 7.38 18.24 -4.30
C ALA A 100 7.45 16.88 -5.01
N CYS A 101 8.66 16.34 -5.19
CA CYS A 101 8.86 15.01 -5.77
C CYS A 101 8.26 13.89 -4.90
N ASP A 102 8.41 13.97 -3.58
CA ASP A 102 7.83 13.00 -2.64
C ASP A 102 6.31 12.98 -2.71
N ILE A 103 5.68 14.15 -2.62
CA ILE A 103 4.22 14.28 -2.75
C ILE A 103 3.79 13.75 -4.12
N MET A 104 4.48 14.11 -5.20
CA MET A 104 4.13 13.69 -6.56
C MET A 104 4.20 12.17 -6.71
N CYS A 105 5.28 11.54 -6.26
CA CYS A 105 5.45 10.09 -6.42
C CYS A 105 4.43 9.32 -5.57
N SER A 106 4.16 9.80 -4.35
CA SER A 106 3.15 9.23 -3.45
C SER A 106 1.73 9.37 -4.03
N THR A 107 1.38 10.55 -4.56
CA THR A 107 0.10 10.80 -5.23
C THR A 107 -0.03 9.97 -6.52
N ALA A 108 1.05 9.82 -7.29
CA ALA A 108 1.03 8.97 -8.47
C ALA A 108 0.80 7.51 -8.12
N SER A 109 1.46 6.99 -7.07
CA SER A 109 1.29 5.59 -6.64
C SER A 109 -0.15 5.31 -6.20
N ILE A 110 -0.75 6.17 -5.35
CA ILE A 110 -2.14 5.98 -4.90
C ILE A 110 -3.16 6.14 -6.03
N LEU A 111 -2.98 7.10 -6.94
CA LEU A 111 -3.89 7.27 -8.07
C LEU A 111 -3.78 6.13 -9.09
N ASN A 112 -2.60 5.53 -9.27
CA ASN A 112 -2.45 4.30 -10.06
C ASN A 112 -3.21 3.13 -9.41
N LEU A 113 -3.15 2.99 -8.08
CA LEU A 113 -3.96 1.99 -7.36
C LEU A 113 -5.47 2.23 -7.51
N CYS A 114 -5.92 3.48 -7.45
CA CYS A 114 -7.31 3.85 -7.73
C CYS A 114 -7.71 3.44 -9.15
N VAL A 115 -6.89 3.74 -10.14
CA VAL A 115 -7.13 3.38 -11.55
C VAL A 115 -7.21 1.87 -11.73
N ILE A 116 -6.29 1.10 -11.12
CA ILE A 116 -6.35 -0.37 -11.12
C ILE A 116 -7.69 -0.82 -10.52
N SER A 117 -8.12 -0.21 -9.42
CA SER A 117 -9.38 -0.58 -8.75
C SER A 117 -10.60 -0.30 -9.63
N VAL A 118 -10.64 0.84 -10.32
CA VAL A 118 -11.70 1.22 -11.26
C VAL A 118 -11.71 0.30 -12.48
N ASP A 119 -10.54 -0.01 -13.04
CA ASP A 119 -10.37 -0.95 -14.15
C ASP A 119 -10.95 -2.33 -13.80
N ARG A 120 -10.64 -2.83 -12.59
CA ARG A 120 -11.14 -4.13 -12.10
C ARG A 120 -12.64 -4.08 -11.83
N TYR A 121 -13.15 -2.98 -11.27
CA TYR A 121 -14.58 -2.78 -11.10
C TYR A 121 -15.31 -2.82 -12.44
N TRP A 122 -14.81 -2.14 -13.46
CA TRP A 122 -15.42 -2.12 -14.78
C TRP A 122 -15.42 -3.51 -15.41
N ALA A 123 -14.30 -4.23 -15.35
CA ALA A 123 -14.18 -5.58 -15.90
C ALA A 123 -15.20 -6.57 -15.29
N ILE A 124 -15.47 -6.46 -13.99
CA ILE A 124 -16.36 -7.38 -13.26
C ILE A 124 -17.82 -6.94 -13.35
N SER A 125 -18.09 -5.64 -13.26
CA SER A 125 -19.46 -5.13 -13.28
C SER A 125 -20.07 -5.19 -14.68
N SER A 126 -19.26 -5.12 -15.74
CA SER A 126 -19.75 -5.06 -17.12
C SER A 126 -18.73 -5.66 -18.10
N PRO A 127 -18.60 -7.01 -18.14
CA PRO A 127 -17.55 -7.69 -18.92
C PRO A 127 -17.61 -7.40 -20.42
N PHE A 128 -18.80 -7.43 -21.04
CA PHE A 128 -18.96 -7.16 -22.48
C PHE A 128 -18.63 -5.72 -22.87
N LEU A 129 -19.02 -4.74 -22.05
CA LEU A 129 -18.70 -3.33 -22.28
C LEU A 129 -17.22 -3.06 -22.06
N TYR A 130 -16.63 -3.72 -21.07
CA TYR A 130 -15.20 -3.64 -20.79
C TYR A 130 -14.38 -4.18 -21.98
N GLU A 131 -14.71 -5.36 -22.50
CA GLU A 131 -13.99 -5.94 -23.65
C GLU A 131 -14.08 -5.07 -24.91
N ARG A 132 -15.23 -4.43 -25.14
CA ARG A 132 -15.43 -3.52 -26.28
C ARG A 132 -14.74 -2.16 -26.09
N SER A 133 -14.70 -1.63 -24.87
CA SER A 133 -14.31 -0.24 -24.61
C SER A 133 -12.86 -0.11 -24.13
N MET A 134 -12.39 -1.04 -23.29
CA MET A 134 -11.06 -0.96 -22.70
C MET A 134 -9.99 -1.33 -23.73
N ASN A 135 -9.22 -0.33 -24.14
CA ASN A 135 -8.11 -0.49 -25.07
C ASN A 135 -6.91 0.35 -24.62
N LYS A 136 -5.78 0.21 -25.34
CA LYS A 136 -4.53 0.91 -24.99
C LYS A 136 -4.69 2.43 -24.95
N LYS A 137 -5.53 3.03 -25.80
CA LYS A 137 -5.75 4.48 -25.81
C LYS A 137 -6.45 4.94 -24.53
N VAL A 138 -7.51 4.23 -24.11
CA VAL A 138 -8.22 4.52 -22.86
C VAL A 138 -7.27 4.37 -21.66
N ALA A 139 -6.51 3.28 -21.60
CA ALA A 139 -5.52 3.08 -20.55
C ALA A 139 -4.45 4.18 -20.52
N SER A 140 -3.93 4.59 -21.68
CA SER A 140 -2.99 5.71 -21.79
C SER A 140 -3.58 7.04 -21.33
N VAL A 141 -4.86 7.31 -21.62
CA VAL A 141 -5.55 8.52 -21.13
C VAL A 141 -5.71 8.48 -19.61
N MET A 142 -6.16 7.36 -19.04
CA MET A 142 -6.30 7.20 -17.58
C MET A 142 -4.97 7.41 -16.87
N ILE A 143 -3.89 6.82 -17.39
CA ILE A 143 -2.52 7.02 -16.87
C ILE A 143 -2.11 8.49 -17.01
N GLY A 144 -2.31 9.10 -18.19
CA GLY A 144 -1.98 10.50 -18.42
C GLY A 144 -2.68 11.44 -17.44
N VAL A 145 -3.96 11.20 -17.15
CA VAL A 145 -4.72 11.94 -16.13
C VAL A 145 -4.11 11.74 -14.74
N THR A 146 -3.81 10.49 -14.36
CA THR A 146 -3.17 10.18 -13.07
C THR A 146 -1.87 10.95 -12.87
N TRP A 147 -0.96 10.93 -13.85
CA TRP A 147 0.32 11.65 -13.75
C TRP A 147 0.13 13.17 -13.75
N THR A 148 -0.75 13.68 -14.60
CA THR A 148 -1.04 15.13 -14.67
C THR A 148 -1.59 15.64 -13.35
N VAL A 149 -2.58 14.96 -12.78
CA VAL A 149 -3.17 15.31 -11.48
C VAL A 149 -2.12 15.25 -10.37
N SER A 150 -1.25 14.23 -10.38
CA SER A 150 -0.16 14.11 -9.40
C SER A 150 0.81 15.29 -9.48
N VAL A 151 1.28 15.65 -10.68
CA VAL A 151 2.18 16.79 -10.87
C VAL A 151 1.53 18.10 -10.43
N VAL A 152 0.27 18.33 -10.80
CA VAL A 152 -0.46 19.56 -10.47
C VAL A 152 -0.65 19.69 -8.96
N ILE A 153 -1.15 18.66 -8.28
CA ILE A 153 -1.39 18.70 -6.83
C ILE A 153 -0.10 18.86 -6.03
N SER A 154 1.04 18.38 -6.55
CA SER A 154 2.31 18.45 -5.83
C SER A 154 3.11 19.72 -6.13
N PHE A 155 3.37 20.04 -7.39
CA PHE A 155 4.25 21.15 -7.75
C PHE A 155 3.57 22.52 -7.61
N VAL A 156 2.27 22.63 -7.88
CA VAL A 156 1.57 23.93 -7.84
C VAL A 156 1.57 24.52 -6.42
N PRO A 157 1.16 23.79 -5.35
CA PRO A 157 1.16 24.35 -3.99
C PRO A 157 2.57 24.61 -3.44
N VAL A 158 3.56 23.81 -3.86
CA VAL A 158 4.95 23.95 -3.39
C VAL A 158 5.66 25.13 -4.07
N GLN A 159 5.51 25.29 -5.38
CA GLN A 159 6.18 26.37 -6.13
C GLN A 159 5.52 27.74 -5.91
N LEU A 160 4.19 27.77 -5.72
CA LEU A 160 3.46 29.00 -5.39
C LEU A 160 3.61 29.42 -3.91
N ASN A 161 4.38 28.68 -3.11
CA ASN A 161 4.54 28.89 -1.66
C ASN A 161 3.19 29.04 -0.91
N TRP A 162 2.13 28.32 -1.30
CA TRP A 162 0.82 28.45 -0.63
C TRP A 162 0.90 28.14 0.88
N HIS A 163 1.85 27.29 1.27
CA HIS A 163 2.21 27.03 2.67
C HIS A 163 2.77 28.24 3.45
N ARG A 164 2.93 29.40 2.80
CA ARG A 164 3.40 30.68 3.38
C ARG A 164 2.44 31.85 3.18
N ALA A 165 1.24 31.64 2.61
CA ALA A 165 0.28 32.73 2.39
C ALA A 165 0.01 33.49 3.72
N ASP A 166 0.17 34.81 3.67
CA ASP A 166 0.14 35.76 4.79
C ASP A 166 -1.16 35.70 5.63
N ALA A 167 -1.29 34.66 6.45
CA ALA A 167 -2.32 34.58 7.47
C ALA A 167 -1.76 35.11 8.79
N LEU A 168 -2.57 35.90 9.47
CA LEU A 168 -2.30 36.50 10.79
C LEU A 168 -1.88 35.47 11.87
N ASP A 169 -2.03 34.16 11.59
CA ASP A 169 -1.58 33.04 12.43
C ASP A 169 -0.90 31.90 11.61
N PRO A 170 0.43 31.76 11.67
CA PRO A 170 1.17 30.68 11.01
C PRO A 170 0.73 29.26 11.41
N ALA A 171 0.17 29.11 12.61
CA ALA A 171 -0.30 27.83 13.13
C ALA A 171 -1.65 27.39 12.51
N VAL A 172 -2.50 28.33 12.08
CA VAL A 172 -3.76 28.01 11.41
C VAL A 172 -3.49 27.58 9.97
N LEU A 173 -2.55 28.25 9.29
CA LEU A 173 -2.16 27.88 7.93
C LEU A 173 -1.52 26.49 7.88
N SER A 174 -0.65 26.14 8.84
CA SER A 174 -0.03 24.80 8.89
C SER A 174 -1.07 23.70 9.15
N ARG A 175 -2.05 23.94 10.03
CA ARG A 175 -3.19 23.04 10.26
C ARG A 175 -4.03 22.85 9.02
N THR A 176 -4.50 23.94 8.40
CA THR A 176 -5.36 23.89 7.22
C THR A 176 -4.64 23.20 6.07
N TYR A 177 -3.38 23.53 5.81
CA TYR A 177 -2.58 22.90 4.76
C TYR A 177 -2.35 21.41 5.02
N ALA A 178 -1.96 21.02 6.25
CA ALA A 178 -1.72 19.61 6.59
C ALA A 178 -3.00 18.77 6.43
N ILE A 179 -4.14 19.28 6.89
CA ILE A 179 -5.44 18.59 6.78
C ILE A 179 -5.89 18.54 5.33
N SER A 180 -5.91 19.67 4.62
CA SER A 180 -6.38 19.73 3.22
C SER A 180 -5.52 18.88 2.29
N SER A 181 -4.19 18.94 2.46
CA SER A 181 -3.25 18.14 1.68
C SER A 181 -3.41 16.64 1.95
N SER A 182 -3.59 16.25 3.22
CA SER A 182 -3.82 14.84 3.59
C SER A 182 -5.16 14.31 3.06
N LEU A 183 -6.22 15.14 3.09
CA LEU A 183 -7.54 14.79 2.55
C LEU A 183 -7.48 14.50 1.05
N ILE A 184 -6.88 15.41 0.29
CA ILE A 184 -6.78 15.30 -1.17
C ILE A 184 -5.86 14.15 -1.57
N SER A 185 -4.72 14.01 -0.90
CA SER A 185 -3.67 13.08 -1.32
C SER A 185 -3.86 11.65 -0.82
N PHE A 186 -4.63 11.44 0.27
CA PHE A 186 -4.78 10.12 0.88
C PHE A 186 -6.23 9.75 1.19
N TYR A 187 -6.94 10.52 2.02
CA TYR A 187 -8.23 10.07 2.54
C TYR A 187 -9.32 9.96 1.46
N ILE A 188 -9.40 10.91 0.52
CA ILE A 188 -10.36 10.84 -0.59
C ILE A 188 -10.06 9.63 -1.50
N PRO A 189 -8.83 9.45 -2.02
CA PRO A 189 -8.48 8.25 -2.77
C PRO A 189 -8.76 6.94 -2.01
N VAL A 190 -8.42 6.85 -0.72
CA VAL A 190 -8.69 5.67 0.12
C VAL A 190 -10.19 5.42 0.26
N ALA A 191 -11.02 6.46 0.43
CA ALA A 191 -12.47 6.30 0.50
C ALA A 191 -13.05 5.77 -0.84
N VAL A 192 -12.60 6.33 -1.98
CA VAL A 192 -12.99 5.85 -3.31
C VAL A 192 -12.59 4.39 -3.50
N MET A 193 -11.37 4.06 -3.13
CA MET A 193 -10.85 2.70 -3.08
C MET A 193 -11.79 1.81 -2.23
N ILE A 194 -12.05 2.12 -0.96
CA ILE A 194 -12.89 1.29 -0.08
C ILE A 194 -14.30 1.07 -0.66
N VAL A 195 -14.93 2.12 -1.18
CA VAL A 195 -16.26 2.03 -1.80
C VAL A 195 -16.24 1.14 -3.03
N THR A 196 -15.27 1.32 -3.94
CA THR A 196 -15.17 0.51 -5.16
C THR A 196 -14.94 -0.96 -4.82
N TYR A 197 -14.02 -1.30 -3.92
CA TYR A 197 -13.80 -2.69 -3.51
C TYR A 197 -14.96 -3.32 -2.76
N THR A 198 -15.67 -2.55 -1.92
CA THR A 198 -16.87 -3.05 -1.25
C THR A 198 -17.95 -3.40 -2.27
N ARG A 199 -18.12 -2.57 -3.31
CA ARG A 199 -19.04 -2.86 -4.42
C ARG A 199 -18.58 -4.07 -5.23
N ILE A 200 -17.30 -4.17 -5.56
CA ILE A 200 -16.73 -5.33 -6.26
C ILE A 200 -16.97 -6.62 -5.46
N TYR A 201 -16.65 -6.61 -4.16
CA TYR A 201 -16.85 -7.76 -3.28
C TYR A 201 -18.32 -8.17 -3.23
N ARG A 202 -19.24 -7.22 -3.10
CA ARG A 202 -20.69 -7.51 -3.14
C ARG A 202 -21.11 -8.13 -4.47
N ILE A 203 -20.64 -7.61 -5.60
CA ILE A 203 -20.96 -8.14 -6.93
C ILE A 203 -20.42 -9.57 -7.08
N ALA A 204 -19.17 -9.81 -6.70
CA ALA A 204 -18.56 -11.14 -6.75
C ALA A 204 -19.30 -12.13 -5.85
N GLN A 205 -19.70 -11.72 -4.63
CA GLN A 205 -20.50 -12.55 -3.73
C GLN A 205 -21.88 -12.85 -4.29
N MET A 206 -22.53 -11.87 -4.95
CA MET A 206 -23.80 -12.10 -5.63
C MET A 206 -23.65 -13.09 -6.79
N GLN A 207 -22.59 -12.99 -7.60
CA GLN A 207 -22.29 -13.95 -8.68
C GLN A 207 -22.05 -15.37 -8.15
N ILE A 208 -21.29 -15.52 -7.06
CA ILE A 208 -21.06 -16.82 -6.41
C ILE A 208 -22.37 -17.41 -5.88
N ARG A 209 -23.21 -16.61 -5.21
CA ARG A 209 -24.51 -17.06 -4.70
C ARG A 209 -25.45 -17.48 -5.81
N MET A 210 -25.55 -16.69 -6.88
CA MET A 210 -26.39 -17.00 -8.05
C MET A 210 -26.00 -18.34 -8.68
N ILE A 211 -24.70 -18.62 -8.77
CA ILE A 211 -24.22 -19.88 -9.33
C ILE A 211 -24.49 -21.05 -8.39
N SER A 212 -24.31 -20.88 -7.08
CA SER A 212 -24.67 -21.92 -6.12
C SER A 212 -26.18 -22.25 -6.14
N SER A 213 -27.05 -21.27 -6.43
CA SER A 213 -28.48 -21.53 -6.62
C SER A 213 -28.80 -22.21 -7.95
N LEU A 214 -28.09 -21.85 -9.03
CA LEU A 214 -28.22 -22.53 -10.33
C LEU A 214 -27.70 -23.98 -10.25
N GLU A 215 -26.64 -24.24 -9.48
CA GLU A 215 -26.12 -25.59 -9.21
C GLU A 215 -27.15 -26.47 -8.52
N ARG A 216 -27.81 -25.96 -7.47
CA ARG A 216 -28.90 -26.67 -6.78
C ARG A 216 -30.10 -26.90 -7.68
N ALA A 217 -30.37 -25.99 -8.62
CA ALA A 217 -31.45 -26.15 -9.59
C ALA A 217 -31.08 -27.10 -10.75
N ALA A 218 -29.78 -27.26 -11.04
CA ALA A 218 -29.25 -28.01 -12.19
C ALA A 218 -28.72 -29.42 -11.85
N GLU A 219 -28.96 -29.94 -10.64
CA GLU A 219 -28.57 -31.29 -10.20
C GLU A 219 -29.00 -32.43 -11.16
N HIS A 220 -29.86 -32.15 -12.14
CA HIS A 220 -30.32 -33.12 -13.13
C HIS A 220 -29.60 -33.11 -14.50
N ARG A 221 -28.66 -32.18 -14.80
CA ARG A 221 -27.85 -32.23 -16.05
C ARG A 221 -26.47 -31.56 -15.90
N PRO A 222 -25.36 -32.32 -15.82
CA PRO A 222 -24.02 -31.75 -15.80
C PRO A 222 -23.58 -31.39 -17.24
N GLY A 223 -23.62 -30.12 -17.61
CA GLY A 223 -23.07 -29.59 -18.87
C GLY A 223 -21.65 -29.02 -18.71
N GLU A 224 -20.80 -29.17 -19.74
CA GLU A 224 -19.43 -28.64 -19.79
C GLU A 224 -19.35 -27.11 -19.55
N ASP A 225 -20.33 -26.35 -20.05
CA ASP A 225 -20.46 -24.89 -19.85
C ASP A 225 -20.45 -24.49 -18.36
N HIS A 226 -21.01 -25.34 -17.49
CA HIS A 226 -21.13 -25.04 -16.07
C HIS A 226 -19.78 -25.16 -15.35
N ARG A 227 -18.91 -26.07 -15.80
CA ARG A 227 -17.56 -26.26 -15.25
C ARG A 227 -16.62 -25.14 -15.70
N GLU A 228 -16.76 -24.66 -16.94
CA GLU A 228 -15.98 -23.54 -17.46
C GLU A 228 -16.32 -22.22 -16.74
N LEU A 229 -17.62 -21.95 -16.50
CA LEU A 229 -18.08 -20.79 -15.72
C LEU A 229 -17.52 -20.78 -14.29
N LYS A 230 -17.53 -21.94 -13.59
CA LYS A 230 -16.95 -22.07 -12.23
C LYS A 230 -15.44 -21.79 -12.22
N VAL A 231 -14.71 -22.26 -13.22
CA VAL A 231 -13.26 -22.01 -13.35
C VAL A 231 -12.99 -20.53 -13.61
N SER A 232 -13.78 -19.88 -14.46
CA SER A 232 -13.69 -18.43 -14.71
C SER A 232 -13.87 -17.62 -13.42
N ILE A 233 -14.90 -17.94 -12.62
CA ILE A 233 -15.23 -17.18 -11.41
C ILE A 233 -14.25 -17.43 -10.26
N ARG A 234 -13.71 -18.65 -10.13
CA ARG A 234 -12.60 -18.91 -9.21
C ARG A 234 -11.36 -18.12 -9.59
N LYS A 235 -11.05 -18.00 -10.90
CA LYS A 235 -9.94 -17.16 -11.37
C LYS A 235 -10.19 -15.68 -11.05
N GLU A 236 -11.39 -15.17 -11.29
CA GLU A 236 -11.74 -13.78 -10.97
C GLU A 236 -11.68 -13.50 -9.47
N THR A 237 -12.20 -14.40 -8.63
CA THR A 237 -12.13 -14.28 -7.16
C THR A 237 -10.68 -14.29 -6.65
N LYS A 238 -9.78 -15.06 -7.29
CA LYS A 238 -8.35 -15.08 -6.94
C LYS A 238 -7.67 -13.76 -7.27
N VAL A 239 -8.01 -13.15 -8.41
CA VAL A 239 -7.52 -11.81 -8.78
C VAL A 239 -8.00 -10.75 -7.79
N LEU A 240 -9.26 -10.83 -7.34
CA LEU A 240 -9.81 -9.97 -6.30
C LEU A 240 -9.07 -10.08 -4.97
N LYS A 241 -8.70 -11.29 -4.55
CA LYS A 241 -7.92 -11.51 -3.32
C LYS A 241 -6.58 -10.78 -3.39
N THR A 242 -5.85 -10.88 -4.50
CA THR A 242 -4.57 -10.18 -4.67
C THR A 242 -4.75 -8.66 -4.60
N LEU A 243 -5.79 -8.11 -5.24
CA LEU A 243 -6.04 -6.68 -5.25
C LEU A 243 -6.45 -6.11 -3.88
N SER A 244 -7.31 -6.83 -3.13
CA SER A 244 -7.64 -6.45 -1.76
C SER A 244 -6.43 -6.48 -0.83
N ILE A 245 -5.47 -7.39 -1.06
CA ILE A 245 -4.20 -7.42 -0.32
C ILE A 245 -3.37 -6.18 -0.67
N ILE A 246 -3.22 -5.82 -1.95
CA ILE A 246 -2.48 -4.61 -2.38
C ILE A 246 -3.03 -3.37 -1.68
N MET A 247 -4.35 -3.22 -1.71
CA MET A 247 -5.05 -2.09 -1.10
C MET A 247 -4.91 -2.06 0.42
N GLY A 248 -5.04 -3.21 1.10
CA GLY A 248 -4.87 -3.32 2.55
C GLY A 248 -3.45 -2.98 2.99
N VAL A 249 -2.44 -3.49 2.27
CA VAL A 249 -1.02 -3.17 2.53
C VAL A 249 -0.78 -1.67 2.38
N PHE A 250 -1.29 -1.05 1.31
CA PHE A 250 -1.16 0.40 1.10
C PHE A 250 -1.72 1.20 2.28
N VAL A 251 -2.95 0.91 2.70
CA VAL A 251 -3.59 1.61 3.83
C VAL A 251 -2.81 1.38 5.12
N CYS A 252 -2.40 0.15 5.41
CA CYS A 252 -1.65 -0.16 6.63
C CYS A 252 -0.28 0.55 6.68
N CYS A 253 0.39 0.68 5.54
CA CYS A 253 1.69 1.37 5.46
C CYS A 253 1.56 2.89 5.63
N TRP A 254 0.54 3.50 5.02
CA TRP A 254 0.42 4.97 4.96
C TRP A 254 -0.46 5.59 6.04
N LEU A 255 -1.46 4.87 6.56
CA LEU A 255 -2.39 5.38 7.56
C LEU A 255 -1.69 5.94 8.81
N PRO A 256 -0.68 5.26 9.41
CA PRO A 256 0.00 5.80 10.59
C PRO A 256 0.62 7.18 10.33
N PHE A 257 1.30 7.35 9.20
CA PHE A 257 1.89 8.62 8.80
C PHE A 257 0.83 9.71 8.64
N PHE A 258 -0.26 9.46 7.89
CA PHE A 258 -1.28 10.48 7.65
C PHE A 258 -2.06 10.85 8.91
N VAL A 259 -2.26 9.91 9.85
CA VAL A 259 -2.82 10.20 11.17
C VAL A 259 -1.91 11.15 11.94
N LEU A 260 -0.59 10.89 11.96
CA LEU A 260 0.37 11.77 12.62
C LEU A 260 0.48 13.14 11.95
N ASN A 261 0.49 13.19 10.61
CA ASN A 261 0.55 14.44 9.85
C ASN A 261 -0.66 15.34 10.14
N CYS A 262 -1.84 14.75 10.38
CA CYS A 262 -3.02 15.50 10.82
C CYS A 262 -2.96 15.90 12.29
N ALA A 263 -2.35 15.09 13.17
CA ALA A 263 -2.32 15.33 14.62
C ALA A 263 -1.23 16.33 15.06
N LEU A 264 -0.06 16.31 14.43
CA LEU A 264 1.11 17.13 14.79
C LEU A 264 0.82 18.66 14.82
N PRO A 265 0.06 19.24 13.87
CA PRO A 265 -0.30 20.67 13.92
C PRO A 265 -1.14 21.09 15.15
N PHE A 266 -1.71 20.14 15.88
CA PHE A 266 -2.47 20.37 17.12
C PHE A 266 -1.62 20.22 18.39
N CYS A 267 -0.32 19.91 18.27
CA CYS A 267 0.59 19.89 19.41
C CYS A 267 0.86 21.32 19.94
N PRO A 268 0.69 21.57 21.25
CA PRO A 268 1.12 22.82 21.86
C PRO A 268 2.62 23.02 21.65
N GLY A 269 3.01 24.14 21.03
CA GLY A 269 4.41 24.41 20.69
C GLY A 269 5.32 24.54 21.93
N SER A 270 6.60 24.20 21.75
CA SER A 270 7.66 24.18 22.77
C SER A 270 8.01 25.54 23.42
N LYS A 271 7.18 26.58 23.23
CA LYS A 271 7.41 27.95 23.75
C LYS A 271 6.48 28.34 24.91
N ALA A 272 5.61 27.45 25.39
CA ALA A 272 4.81 27.69 26.59
C ALA A 272 5.57 27.20 27.84
N PRO A 273 5.93 28.08 28.79
CA PRO A 273 6.61 27.67 30.01
C PRO A 273 5.66 26.77 30.83
N GLY A 274 6.05 25.51 31.04
CA GLY A 274 5.25 24.52 31.78
C GLY A 274 4.40 23.56 30.95
N ALA A 275 4.44 23.62 29.62
CA ALA A 275 3.70 22.66 28.77
C ALA A 275 4.35 21.27 28.83
N ARG A 276 3.75 20.34 29.57
CA ARG A 276 4.02 18.90 29.40
C ARG A 276 3.78 18.56 27.92
N ARG A 277 4.71 17.83 27.28
CA ARG A 277 4.50 17.22 25.96
C ARG A 277 3.14 16.54 25.98
N GLY A 278 2.19 17.04 25.20
CA GLY A 278 0.87 16.42 25.07
C GLY A 278 1.02 15.00 24.50
N PRO A 279 0.02 14.12 24.69
CA PRO A 279 0.08 12.71 24.28
C PRO A 279 0.22 12.49 22.76
N TYR A 280 0.01 13.53 21.95
CA TYR A 280 0.09 13.49 20.48
C TYR A 280 1.43 14.01 19.93
N CYS A 281 2.36 14.41 20.78
CA CYS A 281 3.63 14.99 20.36
C CYS A 281 4.70 13.92 20.27
N VAL A 282 4.80 13.34 19.08
CA VAL A 282 5.71 12.23 18.77
C VAL A 282 7.11 12.76 18.44
N SER A 283 8.17 11.98 18.72
CA SER A 283 9.54 12.33 18.32
C SER A 283 9.70 12.39 16.80
N GLU A 284 10.64 13.22 16.31
CA GLU A 284 10.99 13.29 14.88
C GLU A 284 11.38 11.91 14.34
N GLU A 285 12.11 11.11 15.12
CA GLU A 285 12.48 9.73 14.79
C GLU A 285 11.26 8.84 14.52
N THR A 286 10.21 8.96 15.33
CA THR A 286 9.01 8.13 15.14
C THR A 286 8.23 8.57 13.89
N PHE A 287 8.19 9.88 13.62
CA PHE A 287 7.59 10.40 12.39
C PHE A 287 8.34 9.86 11.17
N ASP A 288 9.68 9.92 11.19
CA ASP A 288 10.52 9.40 10.13
C ASP A 288 10.36 7.88 9.93
N VAL A 289 10.24 7.11 11.02
CA VAL A 289 9.93 5.67 10.93
C VAL A 289 8.62 5.42 10.18
N PHE A 290 7.55 6.18 10.49
CA PHE A 290 6.28 5.99 9.79
C PHE A 290 6.30 6.47 8.34
N VAL A 291 7.09 7.50 8.01
CA VAL A 291 7.36 7.88 6.62
C VAL A 291 8.03 6.73 5.86
N TRP A 292 9.07 6.12 6.45
CA TRP A 292 9.76 4.98 5.86
C TRP A 292 8.87 3.75 5.71
N ILE A 293 7.95 3.50 6.66
CA ILE A 293 6.92 2.46 6.53
C ILE A 293 5.99 2.76 5.34
N GLY A 294 5.60 4.02 5.16
CA GLY A 294 4.83 4.47 4.00
C GLY A 294 5.54 4.18 2.69
N TRP A 295 6.79 4.62 2.53
CA TRP A 295 7.56 4.37 1.30
C TRP A 295 7.89 2.89 1.07
N SER A 296 7.99 2.08 2.14
CA SER A 296 8.18 0.63 2.05
C SER A 296 7.05 -0.07 1.30
N ASN A 297 5.85 0.53 1.20
CA ASN A 297 4.77 0.05 0.35
C ASN A 297 5.24 -0.20 -1.10
N SER A 298 6.03 0.73 -1.65
CA SER A 298 6.58 0.67 -3.02
C SER A 298 7.45 -0.59 -3.24
N SER A 299 8.03 -1.12 -2.15
CA SER A 299 8.90 -2.29 -2.14
C SER A 299 8.12 -3.61 -2.01
N LEU A 300 6.87 -3.56 -1.54
CA LEU A 300 6.00 -4.72 -1.35
C LEU A 300 5.23 -5.07 -2.62
N ASN A 301 4.96 -4.10 -3.50
CA ASN A 301 4.21 -4.32 -4.74
C ASN A 301 4.73 -5.50 -5.60
N PRO A 302 6.05 -5.63 -5.89
CA PRO A 302 6.59 -6.77 -6.63
C PRO A 302 6.34 -8.12 -5.95
N VAL A 303 6.42 -8.17 -4.61
CA VAL A 303 6.13 -9.38 -3.82
C VAL A 303 4.68 -9.77 -3.99
N ILE A 304 3.77 -8.78 -3.99
CA ILE A 304 2.35 -9.04 -4.15
C ILE A 304 2.04 -9.57 -5.55
N TYR A 305 2.69 -9.04 -6.59
CA TYR A 305 2.55 -9.55 -7.96
C TYR A 305 3.09 -10.97 -8.13
N ALA A 306 4.10 -11.38 -7.35
CA ALA A 306 4.63 -12.74 -7.38
C ALA A 306 3.61 -13.81 -6.90
N PHE A 307 2.50 -13.42 -6.25
CA PHE A 307 1.40 -14.34 -5.96
C PHE A 307 0.56 -14.67 -7.20
N ASN A 308 0.64 -13.86 -8.27
CA ASN A 308 0.03 -14.17 -9.55
C ASN A 308 0.91 -15.16 -10.33
N ALA A 309 0.34 -16.29 -10.76
CA ALA A 309 1.10 -17.36 -11.41
C ALA A 309 1.81 -16.92 -12.70
N ASP A 310 1.19 -16.03 -13.49
CA ASP A 310 1.77 -15.53 -14.74
C ASP A 310 3.00 -14.66 -14.46
N PHE A 311 2.89 -13.75 -13.47
CA PHE A 311 4.01 -12.91 -13.03
C PHE A 311 5.11 -13.72 -12.37
N ARG A 312 4.75 -14.70 -11.54
CA ARG A 312 5.71 -15.59 -10.89
C ARG A 312 6.54 -16.37 -11.91
N ASP A 313 5.90 -16.95 -12.92
CA ASP A 313 6.61 -17.66 -13.99
C ASP A 313 7.54 -16.72 -14.78
N ALA A 314 7.06 -15.51 -15.10
CA ALA A 314 7.86 -14.49 -15.74
C ALA A 314 9.09 -14.08 -14.91
N PHE A 315 8.92 -13.85 -13.60
CA PHE A 315 10.01 -13.50 -12.69
C PHE A 315 11.03 -14.64 -12.60
N LEU A 316 10.57 -15.88 -12.40
CA LEU A 316 11.47 -17.04 -12.34
C LEU A 316 12.24 -17.23 -13.63
N ARG A 317 11.62 -17.03 -14.80
CA ARG A 317 12.32 -17.11 -16.09
C ARG A 317 13.37 -16.01 -16.25
N LEU A 318 13.05 -14.76 -15.89
CA LEU A 318 14.01 -13.65 -15.94
C LEU A 318 15.21 -13.90 -15.01
N LEU A 319 14.97 -14.43 -13.81
CA LEU A 319 16.03 -14.75 -12.85
C LEU A 319 16.87 -15.97 -13.28
N ARG A 320 16.25 -16.97 -13.90
CA ARG A 320 16.93 -18.17 -14.41
C ARG A 320 17.78 -17.90 -15.66
N CYS A 321 17.40 -16.92 -16.47
CA CYS A 321 18.10 -16.60 -17.72
C CYS A 321 19.48 -15.91 -17.53
N ARG A 322 19.92 -15.62 -16.29
CA ARG A 322 21.22 -14.95 -16.05
C ARG A 322 22.25 -15.77 -15.26
N GLY A 323 21.99 -17.02 -14.89
CA GLY A 323 23.00 -17.83 -14.20
C GLY A 323 22.65 -19.30 -14.07
N ARG A 324 23.27 -20.16 -14.91
CA ARG A 324 23.28 -21.62 -14.74
C ARG A 324 24.14 -22.05 -13.53
N GLY A 325 23.86 -21.58 -12.31
CA GLY A 325 24.66 -22.06 -11.18
C GLY A 325 24.36 -21.66 -9.73
N CYS A 326 23.47 -20.72 -9.40
CA CYS A 326 23.45 -20.20 -8.01
C CYS A 326 22.11 -20.26 -7.25
N TRP A 327 20.95 -20.51 -7.88
CA TRP A 327 19.65 -20.24 -7.23
C TRP A 327 18.74 -21.46 -6.98
N THR A 328 19.28 -22.67 -6.94
CA THR A 328 18.51 -23.86 -6.52
C THR A 328 18.13 -23.81 -5.03
N ALA A 329 18.98 -23.23 -4.17
CA ALA A 329 18.73 -23.14 -2.73
C ALA A 329 17.58 -22.16 -2.36
N VAL A 330 17.51 -20.99 -3.01
CA VAL A 330 16.48 -19.99 -2.71
C VAL A 330 15.12 -20.37 -3.28
N SER A 331 15.07 -21.05 -4.43
CA SER A 331 13.82 -21.59 -4.98
C SER A 331 13.22 -22.66 -4.07
N SER A 332 14.05 -23.45 -3.39
CA SER A 332 13.59 -24.42 -2.40
C SER A 332 13.11 -23.73 -1.13
N ALA A 333 13.85 -22.74 -0.61
CA ALA A 333 13.44 -21.98 0.58
C ALA A 333 12.12 -21.20 0.37
N VAL A 334 11.91 -20.58 -0.79
CA VAL A 334 10.64 -19.89 -1.13
C VAL A 334 9.50 -20.89 -1.33
N GLY A 335 9.78 -22.06 -1.91
CA GLY A 335 8.80 -23.15 -2.01
C GLY A 335 8.32 -23.64 -0.63
N THR A 336 9.26 -23.84 0.30
CA THR A 336 8.98 -24.32 1.67
C THR A 336 8.31 -23.25 2.54
N ALA A 337 8.63 -21.97 2.35
CA ALA A 337 7.95 -20.85 3.05
C ALA A 337 6.50 -20.63 2.55
N MET A 338 6.18 -21.03 1.32
CA MET A 338 4.82 -20.88 0.78
C MET A 338 3.88 -22.03 1.12
N THR A 339 4.38 -23.27 1.25
CA THR A 339 3.57 -24.41 1.72
C THR A 339 3.18 -24.25 3.19
N SER A 340 4.05 -23.65 4.01
CA SER A 340 3.76 -23.30 5.41
C SER A 340 2.76 -22.15 5.53
N ASN A 341 2.79 -21.16 4.63
CA ASN A 341 1.81 -20.07 4.60
C ASN A 341 0.43 -20.49 4.06
N GLU A 342 0.32 -21.48 3.17
CA GLU A 342 -0.99 -22.02 2.80
C GLU A 342 -1.70 -22.63 4.01
N ALA A 343 -1.00 -23.41 4.84
CA ALA A 343 -1.56 -23.98 6.07
C ALA A 343 -1.94 -22.90 7.13
N GLY A 344 -1.09 -21.90 7.33
CA GLY A 344 -1.37 -20.79 8.26
C GLY A 344 -2.52 -19.87 7.81
N LEU A 345 -2.72 -19.71 6.50
CA LEU A 345 -3.84 -18.91 5.98
C LEU A 345 -5.20 -19.59 6.16
N TYR A 346 -5.28 -20.93 6.15
CA TYR A 346 -6.54 -21.63 6.44
C TYR A 346 -6.96 -21.42 7.89
N GLU A 347 -6.03 -21.53 8.84
CA GLU A 347 -6.29 -21.29 10.27
C GLU A 347 -6.66 -19.83 10.57
N MET A 348 -5.95 -18.85 10.01
CA MET A 348 -6.30 -17.43 10.15
C MET A 348 -7.68 -17.10 9.57
N HIS A 349 -8.06 -17.74 8.45
CA HIS A 349 -9.37 -17.53 7.85
C HIS A 349 -10.49 -18.12 8.72
N TYR A 350 -10.28 -19.26 9.38
CA TYR A 350 -11.21 -19.82 10.35
C TYR A 350 -11.34 -18.94 11.60
N ILE A 351 -10.24 -18.43 12.15
CA ILE A 351 -10.24 -17.57 13.34
C ILE A 351 -10.94 -16.22 13.05
N LEU A 352 -10.67 -15.60 11.91
CA LEU A 352 -11.31 -14.35 11.50
C LEU A 352 -12.81 -14.56 11.16
N PHE A 353 -13.19 -15.66 10.49
CA PHE A 353 -14.61 -15.96 10.24
C PHE A 353 -15.37 -16.29 11.53
N TRP A 354 -14.75 -17.00 12.47
CA TRP A 354 -15.36 -17.33 13.76
C TRP A 354 -15.56 -16.08 14.61
N SER A 355 -14.57 -15.18 14.65
CA SER A 355 -14.66 -13.91 15.38
C SER A 355 -15.72 -12.97 14.79
N LEU A 356 -15.81 -12.87 13.45
CA LEU A 356 -16.81 -12.04 12.77
C LEU A 356 -18.23 -12.63 12.85
N SER A 357 -18.36 -13.96 12.80
CA SER A 357 -19.66 -14.63 12.93
C SER A 357 -20.26 -14.46 14.33
N ASN A 358 -19.46 -14.51 15.40
CA ASN A 358 -19.97 -14.33 16.77
C ASN A 358 -20.34 -12.89 17.12
N SER A 359 -19.78 -11.89 16.43
CA SER A 359 -20.12 -10.48 16.64
C SER A 359 -21.47 -10.05 16.03
N MET A 360 -22.09 -10.88 15.19
CA MET A 360 -23.28 -10.50 14.39
C MET A 360 -24.61 -11.11 14.86
N TRP A 361 -24.62 -11.86 15.97
CA TRP A 361 -25.83 -12.55 16.48
C TRP A 361 -26.36 -12.04 17.84
N TYR A 362 -25.80 -10.97 18.41
CA TYR A 362 -26.24 -10.41 19.71
C TYR A 362 -27.12 -9.16 19.58
N THR A 363 -27.96 -9.02 18.56
CA THR A 363 -29.00 -7.96 18.55
C THR A 363 -30.21 -8.36 17.70
N SER A 364 -31.05 -9.28 18.18
CA SER A 364 -32.50 -9.32 17.88
C SER A 364 -33.16 -10.59 18.45
N LEU A 365 -33.71 -10.49 19.66
CA LEU A 365 -34.70 -11.43 20.20
C LEU A 365 -36.02 -10.67 20.32
N PRO A 366 -37.08 -11.02 19.56
CA PRO A 366 -38.43 -10.61 19.90
C PRO A 366 -39.02 -11.62 20.91
N PHE A 367 -39.55 -11.07 21.99
CA PHE A 367 -40.47 -11.71 22.92
C PHE A 367 -41.63 -12.40 22.17
N GLN A 368 -41.81 -13.71 22.36
CA GLN A 368 -43.08 -14.38 22.11
C GLN A 368 -43.53 -15.18 23.35
N THR A 369 -44.46 -14.54 24.05
CA THR A 369 -45.64 -15.03 24.76
C THR A 369 -45.76 -16.55 24.98
N ILE A 370 -45.59 -16.94 26.23
CA ILE A 370 -46.03 -18.23 26.78
C ILE A 370 -47.56 -18.30 26.73
N ARG A 371 -48.12 -19.24 25.97
CA ARG A 371 -49.54 -19.64 26.06
C ARG A 371 -49.60 -21.10 26.51
N SER A 372 -50.16 -21.31 27.70
CA SER A 372 -50.41 -22.62 28.29
C SER A 372 -51.60 -23.32 27.62
N ARG A 373 -51.45 -24.63 27.38
CA ARG A 373 -52.47 -25.68 27.46
C ARG A 373 -51.78 -27.02 27.14
N SER A 374 -51.51 -27.81 28.17
CA SER A 374 -52.34 -28.96 28.57
C SER A 374 -52.13 -30.15 27.64
N GLY A 375 -51.22 -31.04 28.05
CA GLY A 375 -51.16 -32.42 27.55
C GLY A 375 -52.42 -33.18 27.96
N ASN A 376 -52.82 -34.11 27.09
CA ASN A 376 -53.67 -35.23 27.43
C ASN A 376 -52.78 -36.47 27.30
N ASN A 377 -52.91 -37.35 28.30
CA ASN A 377 -52.15 -38.58 28.62
C ASN A 377 -50.89 -38.40 29.45
#